data_AF-A0A0X8H1S9-F1
#
_entry.id   AF-A0A0X8H1S9-F1
#
_cell.length_a   1.000
_cell.length_b   1.000
_cell.length_c   1.000
_cell.angle_alpha   90.00
_cell.angle_beta   90.00
_cell.angle_gamma   90.00
#
_symmetry.space_group_name_H-M   'P 1'
#
loop_
_entity.id
_entity.type
_entity.pdbx_description
1 polymer ?
#
loop_
_entity_poly.entity_id
_entity_poly.type
_entity_poly.pdbx_seq_one_letter_code
_entity_poly.pdbx_strand_id
1 'polypeptide(L)'
;MDQKEETSHTRIEYVYYRMLLASGIDMSESRLLKKEHYNHFMTKRFGRIESEDEKIQKVHVQTLGALMHRDYNEPGTLSYEQAAFAMTQIGLKQREVEQFL
;
A
#
# COMPACT_ATOMS: atom_id res chain seq x y z
N MET A 1 -3.75 20.38 30.81
CA MET A 1 -3.31 19.03 30.40
C MET A 1 -3.22 19.07 28.90
N ASP A 2 -1.99 19.06 28.39
CA ASP A 2 -1.64 19.33 27.00
C ASP A 2 -2.14 18.18 26.11
N GLN A 3 -3.25 18.38 25.40
CA GLN A 3 -3.76 17.41 24.44
C GLN A 3 -2.94 17.54 23.15
N LYS A 4 -1.85 16.78 23.09
CA LYS A 4 -1.03 16.65 21.90
C LYS A 4 -1.91 16.11 20.75
N GLU A 5 -2.15 16.93 19.74
CA GLU A 5 -2.85 16.53 18.50
C GLU A 5 -2.06 15.42 17.79
N GLU A 6 -2.28 14.17 18.20
CA GLU A 6 -1.85 12.96 17.48
C GLU A 6 -2.78 12.67 16.26
N THR A 7 -3.34 13.73 15.65
CA THR A 7 -4.41 13.67 14.64
C THR A 7 -3.96 14.03 13.22
N SER A 8 -2.68 14.37 13.03
CA SER A 8 -2.15 14.91 11.77
C SER A 8 -1.93 13.82 10.69
N HIS A 9 -1.25 12.71 11.02
CA HIS A 9 -0.76 11.78 10.00
C HIS A 9 -1.89 11.05 9.24
N THR A 10 -2.92 10.59 9.95
CA THR A 10 -4.03 9.83 9.35
C THR A 10 -4.85 10.62 8.33
N ARG A 11 -5.06 11.93 8.55
CA ARG A 11 -5.77 12.77 7.58
C ARG A 11 -4.91 13.01 6.34
N ILE A 12 -3.60 13.18 6.53
CA ILE A 12 -2.63 13.33 5.45
C ILE A 12 -2.59 12.05 4.58
N GLU A 13 -2.51 10.87 5.19
CA GLU A 13 -2.58 9.58 4.48
C GLU A 13 -3.86 9.46 3.65
N TYR A 14 -5.01 9.86 4.21
CA TYR A 14 -6.27 9.84 3.47
C TYR A 14 -6.29 10.83 2.30
N VAL A 15 -5.68 12.01 2.44
CA VAL A 15 -5.54 12.96 1.32
C VAL A 15 -4.69 12.35 0.20
N TYR A 16 -3.56 11.72 0.52
CA TYR A 16 -2.73 11.04 -0.48
C TYR A 16 -3.49 9.91 -1.17
N TYR A 17 -4.25 9.09 -0.44
CA TYR A 17 -5.12 8.08 -1.04
C TYR A 17 -6.10 8.70 -2.06
N ARG A 18 -6.73 9.83 -1.72
CA ARG A 18 -7.66 10.52 -2.63
C ARG A 18 -6.95 11.09 -3.86
N MET A 19 -5.73 11.59 -3.70
CA MET A 19 -4.91 12.07 -4.82
C MET A 19 -4.53 10.93 -5.77
N LEU A 20 -4.11 9.78 -5.24
CA LEU A 20 -3.76 8.59 -6.03
C LEU A 20 -4.95 8.08 -6.86
N LEU A 21 -6.15 8.03 -6.27
CA LEU A 21 -7.36 7.68 -7.02
C LEU A 21 -7.69 8.70 -8.11
N ALA A 22 -7.52 9.99 -7.82
CA ALA A 22 -7.77 11.05 -8.80
C ALA A 22 -6.77 11.03 -9.96
N SER A 23 -5.54 10.55 -9.73
CA SER A 23 -4.53 10.34 -10.78
C SER A 23 -4.67 9.00 -11.52
N GLY A 24 -5.67 8.19 -11.19
CA GLY A 24 -5.90 6.90 -11.85
C GLY A 24 -4.94 5.78 -11.43
N ILE A 25 -4.29 5.91 -10.27
CA ILE A 25 -3.43 4.85 -9.71
C ILE A 25 -4.32 3.87 -8.94
N ASP A 26 -4.19 2.59 -9.26
CA ASP A 26 -4.91 1.52 -8.55
C ASP A 26 -4.36 1.35 -7.14
N MET A 27 -5.24 1.44 -6.15
CA MET A 27 -4.92 1.28 -4.72
C MET A 27 -6.05 0.56 -3.98
N SER A 28 -5.70 -0.18 -2.93
CA SER A 28 -6.67 -0.78 -2.02
C SER A 28 -7.70 0.24 -1.53
N GLU A 29 -8.97 -0.18 -1.50
CA GLU A 29 -10.06 0.60 -0.92
C GLU A 29 -9.68 1.05 0.49
N SER A 30 -9.77 2.36 0.72
CA SER A 30 -9.38 2.96 1.99
C SER A 30 -10.39 3.99 2.44
N ARG A 31 -10.62 4.09 3.76
CA ARG A 31 -11.59 5.01 4.35
C ARG A 31 -11.07 5.63 5.64
N LEU A 32 -11.61 6.80 5.96
CA LEU A 32 -11.36 7.48 7.23
C LEU A 32 -12.49 7.14 8.21
N LEU A 33 -12.18 6.38 9.26
CA LEU A 33 -13.09 6.12 10.36
C LEU A 33 -12.92 7.21 11.43
N LYS A 34 -13.99 7.98 11.68
CA LYS A 34 -14.01 8.98 12.75
C LYS A 34 -14.58 8.36 14.03
N LYS A 35 -13.84 8.43 15.13
CA LYS A 35 -14.28 7.94 16.44
C LYS A 35 -13.96 8.99 17.51
N GLU A 36 -15.00 9.56 18.11
CA GLU A 36 -14.87 10.63 19.11
C GLU A 36 -13.94 11.76 18.60
N HIS A 37 -12.77 11.92 19.21
CA HIS A 37 -11.76 12.92 18.87
C HIS A 37 -10.69 12.43 17.89
N TYR A 38 -10.73 11.15 17.49
CA TYR A 38 -9.71 10.51 16.66
C TYR A 38 -10.20 10.23 15.24
N ASN A 39 -9.24 10.16 14.33
CA ASN A 39 -9.44 9.70 12.96
C ASN A 39 -8.54 8.48 12.77
N HIS A 40 -9.03 7.45 12.07
CA HIS A 40 -8.28 6.25 11.73
C HIS A 40 -8.31 6.03 10.22
N PHE A 41 -7.13 5.93 9.60
CA PHE A 41 -7.02 5.56 8.19
C PHE A 41 -7.07 4.04 8.11
N MET A 42 -8.09 3.52 7.45
CA MET A 42 -8.34 2.09 7.33
C MET A 42 -8.19 1.69 5.87
N THR A 43 -7.23 0.84 5.55
CA THR A 43 -7.06 0.28 4.20
C THR A 43 -7.45 -1.20 4.16
N LYS A 44 -8.17 -1.60 3.11
CA LYS A 44 -8.55 -2.99 2.89
C LYS A 44 -7.31 -3.80 2.51
N ARG A 45 -7.04 -4.89 3.23
CA ARG A 45 -5.88 -5.76 2.99
C ARG A 45 -6.03 -6.48 1.65
N PHE A 46 -5.12 -6.23 0.71
CA PHE A 46 -5.15 -6.85 -0.64
C PHE A 46 -4.83 -8.36 -0.66
N GLY A 47 -4.17 -8.90 0.37
CA GLY A 47 -3.92 -10.35 0.50
C GLY A 47 -5.08 -11.16 1.11
N ARG A 48 -6.28 -10.58 1.17
CA ARG A 48 -7.50 -11.19 1.70
C ARG A 48 -8.62 -11.02 0.68
N ILE A 49 -9.05 -12.13 0.09
CA ILE A 49 -10.13 -12.15 -0.90
C ILE A 49 -11.37 -12.75 -0.23
N GLU A 50 -12.47 -12.02 -0.29
CA GLU A 50 -13.78 -12.49 0.16
C GLU A 50 -14.46 -13.20 -1.01
N SER A 51 -14.85 -14.44 -0.82
CA SER A 51 -15.63 -15.20 -1.80
C SER A 51 -17.13 -14.99 -1.58
N GLU A 52 -17.93 -15.33 -2.59
CA GLU A 52 -19.40 -15.28 -2.52
C GLU A 52 -19.98 -16.05 -1.32
N ASP A 53 -19.32 -17.14 -0.89
CA ASP A 53 -19.70 -17.94 0.28
C ASP A 53 -19.27 -17.34 1.65
N GLU A 54 -18.97 -16.04 1.71
CA GLU A 54 -18.48 -15.32 2.92
C GLU A 54 -17.18 -15.88 3.53
N LYS A 55 -16.44 -16.72 2.79
CA LYS A 55 -15.13 -17.24 3.22
C LYS A 55 -14.01 -16.28 2.82
N ILE A 56 -13.07 -16.09 3.73
CA ILE A 56 -11.87 -15.28 3.49
C ILE A 56 -10.72 -16.18 3.03
N GLN A 57 -10.36 -16.07 1.75
CA GLN A 57 -9.18 -16.71 1.20
C GLN A 57 -7.93 -15.85 1.47
N LYS A 58 -6.84 -16.52 1.88
CA LYS A 58 -5.53 -15.90 2.07
C LYS A 58 -4.71 -16.03 0.79
N VAL A 59 -4.26 -14.91 0.25
CA VAL A 59 -3.31 -14.89 -0.87
C VAL A 59 -1.91 -14.71 -0.31
N HIS A 60 -0.95 -15.49 -0.82
CA HIS A 60 0.45 -15.32 -0.47
C HIS A 60 0.99 -14.05 -1.14
N VAL A 61 1.62 -13.19 -0.35
CA VAL A 61 2.16 -11.90 -0.79
C VAL A 61 3.62 -11.85 -0.35
N GLN A 62 4.48 -11.38 -1.26
CA GLN A 62 5.89 -11.10 -0.98
C GLN A 62 6.16 -9.60 -1.16
N THR A 63 7.03 -9.05 -0.31
CA THR A 63 7.54 -7.70 -0.51
C THR A 63 8.63 -7.71 -1.58
N LEU A 64 8.90 -6.56 -2.17
CA LEU A 64 10.01 -6.42 -3.12
C LEU A 64 11.36 -6.78 -2.48
N GLY A 65 11.56 -6.44 -1.20
CA GLY A 65 12.75 -6.84 -0.45
C GLY A 65 12.88 -8.36 -0.34
N ALA A 66 11.78 -9.08 -0.07
CA ALA A 66 11.79 -10.53 -0.04
C ALA A 66 12.06 -11.15 -1.43
N LEU A 67 11.45 -10.60 -2.49
CA LEU A 67 11.68 -11.03 -3.87
C LEU A 67 13.13 -10.84 -4.32
N MET A 68 13.77 -9.75 -3.87
CA MET A 68 15.14 -9.37 -4.25
C MET A 68 16.19 -9.76 -3.21
N HIS A 69 15.82 -10.54 -2.19
CA HIS A 69 16.70 -10.93 -1.09
C HIS A 69 17.46 -9.75 -0.43
N ARG A 70 16.75 -8.65 -0.17
CA ARG A 70 17.30 -7.47 0.50
C ARG A 70 16.99 -7.48 1.99
N ASP A 71 17.97 -7.08 2.79
CA ASP A 71 17.80 -6.91 4.23
C ASP A 71 16.99 -5.64 4.52
N TYR A 72 15.91 -5.79 5.28
CA TYR A 72 15.08 -4.68 5.74
C TYR A 72 15.87 -3.70 6.63
N ASN A 73 16.91 -4.16 7.32
CA ASN A 73 17.74 -3.34 8.21
C ASN A 73 18.75 -2.47 7.44
N GLU A 74 18.90 -2.67 6.13
CA GLU A 74 19.78 -1.90 5.27
C GLU A 74 18.96 -1.01 4.31
N PRO A 75 18.49 0.17 4.77
CA PRO A 75 17.68 1.07 3.95
C PRO A 75 18.49 1.65 2.78
N GLY A 76 17.81 1.95 1.68
CA GLY A 76 18.43 2.56 0.50
C GLY A 76 19.26 1.59 -0.37
N THR A 77 19.24 0.29 -0.08
CA THR A 77 19.92 -0.75 -0.87
C THR A 77 19.23 -1.10 -2.19
N LEU A 78 18.02 -0.58 -2.41
CA LEU A 78 17.20 -0.86 -3.58
C LEU A 78 16.87 0.44 -4.34
N SER A 79 17.19 0.48 -5.63
CA SER A 79 16.83 1.59 -6.52
C SER A 79 15.53 1.35 -7.29
N TYR A 80 14.96 2.39 -7.86
CA TYR A 80 13.76 2.28 -8.72
C TYR A 80 14.04 1.44 -9.98
N GLU A 81 15.25 1.52 -10.55
CA GLU A 81 15.65 0.69 -11.69
C GLU A 81 15.70 -0.79 -11.33
N GLN A 82 16.20 -1.12 -10.13
CA GLN A 82 16.22 -2.50 -9.64
C GLN A 82 14.80 -3.02 -9.36
N ALA A 83 13.90 -2.16 -8.87
CA ALA A 83 12.50 -2.50 -8.68
C ALA A 83 11.79 -2.78 -10.03
N ALA A 84 11.95 -1.89 -11.01
CA ALA A 84 11.41 -2.07 -12.36
C ALA A 84 12.00 -3.32 -13.04
N PHE A 85 13.30 -3.58 -12.87
CA PHE A 85 13.92 -4.81 -13.34
C PHE A 85 13.25 -6.05 -12.74
N ALA A 86 13.05 -6.09 -11.42
CA ALA A 86 12.36 -7.20 -10.73
C ALA A 86 10.95 -7.44 -11.30
N MET A 87 10.20 -6.38 -11.59
CA MET A 87 8.87 -6.45 -12.20
C MET A 87 8.89 -7.12 -13.58
N THR A 88 9.89 -6.79 -14.42
CA THR A 88 10.05 -7.46 -15.72
C THR A 88 10.40 -8.94 -15.58
N GLN A 89 11.18 -9.32 -14.57
CA GLN A 89 11.58 -10.72 -14.35
C GLN A 89 10.40 -11.61 -13.95
N ILE A 90 9.42 -11.07 -13.22
CA ILE A 90 8.20 -11.80 -12.83
C ILE A 90 7.08 -11.70 -13.89
N GLY A 91 7.35 -11.09 -15.04
CA GLY A 91 6.43 -11.05 -16.18
C GLY A 91 5.28 -10.06 -16.02
N LEU A 92 5.45 -8.97 -15.26
CA LEU A 92 4.45 -7.90 -15.24
C LEU A 92 4.32 -7.25 -16.61
N LYS A 93 3.10 -6.83 -16.95
CA LYS A 93 2.79 -6.08 -18.16
C LYS A 93 3.38 -4.68 -18.07
N GLN A 94 3.67 -4.10 -19.23
CA GLN A 94 4.19 -2.74 -19.35
C GLN A 94 3.38 -1.71 -18.55
N ARG A 95 2.05 -1.79 -18.59
CA ARG A 95 1.16 -0.91 -17.81
C ARG A 95 1.38 -0.99 -16.29
N GLU A 96 1.69 -2.17 -15.76
CA GLU A 96 1.92 -2.37 -14.33
C GLU A 96 3.28 -1.78 -13.90
N VAL A 97 4.28 -1.86 -14.78
CA VAL A 97 5.58 -1.21 -14.59
C VAL A 97 5.44 0.31 -14.67
N GLU A 98 4.66 0.82 -15.63
CA GLU A 98 4.39 2.26 -15.78
C GLU A 98 3.67 2.84 -14.57
N GLN A 99 2.73 2.11 -13.98
CA GLN A 99 2.04 2.56 -12.77
C GLN A 99 2.97 2.65 -11.53
N PHE A 100 4.06 1.88 -11.52
CA PHE A 100 5.07 1.95 -10.46
C PHE A 100 6.02 3.15 -10.60
N LEU A 101 6.28 3.60 -11.84
CA LEU A 101 7.20 4.69 -12.17
C LEU A 101 6.54 6.07 -12.06
#